data_AF-A0A352FK56-F1
#
_entry.id   AF-A0A352FK56-F1
#
_cell.length_a   1.000
_cell.length_b   1.000
_cell.length_c   1.000
_cell.angle_alpha   90.00
_cell.angle_beta   90.00
_cell.angle_gamma   90.00
#
_symmetry.space_group_name_H-M   'P 1'
#
loop_
_entity.id
_entity.type
_entity.pdbx_description
1 polymer ?
#
loop_
_entity_poly.entity_id
_entity_poly.type
_entity_poly.pdbx_seq_one_letter_code
_entity_poly.pdbx_strand_id
1 'polypeptide(L)'
;MTVLYFGTDQFDVPEFQNRKVIDEINMSMSAFDCMLPDDAGIYCSSDITTGKRFYYEVLKRHEVRSEDELREKLGAEEFKKVQTDLIQANVARGVQFAEKLRERGKINVVTPGPYFAKGFDQQHYLYLWEWFIIKKIYEVRFNHDWEFSNGCTLEYAIAAKKGIPRLDHEGNLLDLNVAIERVGTALEELKAEGFVTRKLAHNLDLMKTIPR
;
A
#
# COMPACT_ATOMS: atom_id res chain seq x y z
N MET A 1 18.16 17.25 -5.80
CA MET A 1 18.26 15.84 -6.19
C MET A 1 16.96 15.17 -5.81
N THR A 2 16.02 15.00 -6.74
CA THR A 2 14.75 14.31 -6.49
C THR A 2 14.82 12.98 -7.22
N VAL A 3 15.33 11.96 -6.54
CA VAL A 3 15.44 10.59 -7.07
C VAL A 3 15.07 9.65 -5.96
N LEU A 4 13.87 9.06 -6.03
CA LEU A 4 13.58 7.70 -5.56
C LEU A 4 12.45 7.12 -6.43
N TYR A 5 12.77 6.01 -7.11
CA TYR A 5 11.86 5.18 -7.92
C TYR A 5 12.36 3.73 -7.88
N PHE A 6 12.32 3.13 -6.69
CA PHE A 6 12.64 1.74 -6.43
C PHE A 6 11.58 0.80 -7.00
N GLY A 7 10.33 1.27 -7.20
CA GLY A 7 9.17 0.46 -7.57
C GLY A 7 8.81 0.40 -9.07
N THR A 8 8.84 1.51 -9.81
CA THR A 8 8.43 1.57 -11.22
C THR A 8 9.07 2.77 -11.90
N ASP A 9 9.77 2.59 -13.02
CA ASP A 9 10.37 3.66 -13.85
C ASP A 9 9.35 4.61 -14.51
N GLN A 10 8.12 4.71 -13.97
CA GLN A 10 6.96 5.37 -14.58
C GLN A 10 5.99 5.87 -13.51
N PHE A 11 6.29 7.01 -12.88
CA PHE A 11 5.22 7.83 -12.32
C PHE A 11 5.20 9.15 -13.10
N ASP A 12 4.12 9.37 -13.83
CA ASP A 12 3.84 10.65 -14.43
C ASP A 12 3.26 11.51 -13.32
N VAL A 13 3.92 12.60 -12.94
CA VAL A 13 3.52 13.44 -11.81
C VAL A 13 2.84 14.70 -12.37
N PRO A 14 1.52 14.67 -12.64
CA PRO A 14 0.81 15.79 -13.26
C PRO A 14 0.80 17.05 -12.40
N GLU A 15 0.43 18.17 -13.02
CA GLU A 15 0.21 19.45 -12.33
C GLU A 15 -1.15 19.47 -11.60
N PHE A 16 -1.19 20.12 -10.43
CA PHE A 16 -2.40 20.34 -9.64
C PHE A 16 -2.61 21.83 -9.40
N GLN A 17 -3.71 22.41 -9.90
CA GLN A 17 -4.11 23.81 -9.60
C GLN A 17 -2.96 24.84 -9.76
N ASN A 18 -2.14 24.71 -10.81
CA ASN A 18 -0.93 25.53 -11.08
C ASN A 18 0.24 25.35 -10.09
N ARG A 19 0.24 24.28 -9.29
CA ARG A 19 1.37 23.81 -8.47
C ARG A 19 1.83 22.46 -8.96
N LYS A 20 3.11 22.15 -8.79
CA LYS A 20 3.61 20.82 -9.10
C LYS A 20 3.24 19.89 -7.94
N VAL A 21 2.68 18.72 -8.21
CA VAL A 21 2.36 17.73 -7.15
C VAL A 21 3.57 17.41 -6.28
N ILE A 22 4.78 17.47 -6.85
CA ILE A 22 6.02 17.33 -6.11
C ILE A 22 6.16 18.35 -4.97
N ASP A 23 5.63 19.57 -5.11
CA ASP A 23 5.67 20.59 -4.06
C ASP A 23 4.77 20.20 -2.88
N GLU A 24 3.59 19.62 -3.16
CA GLU A 24 2.68 19.12 -2.13
C GLU A 24 3.28 17.89 -1.41
N ILE A 25 3.96 17.00 -2.15
CA ILE A 25 4.70 15.87 -1.57
C ILE A 25 5.87 16.36 -0.72
N ASN A 26 6.65 17.34 -1.21
CA ASN A 26 7.73 17.96 -0.45
C ASN A 26 7.22 18.62 0.84
N MET A 27 6.10 19.32 0.77
CA MET A 27 5.46 19.92 1.95
C MET A 27 5.04 18.85 2.97
N SER A 28 4.46 17.74 2.49
CA SER A 28 4.07 16.60 3.33
C SER A 28 5.28 15.95 4.00
N MET A 29 6.35 15.72 3.23
CA MET A 29 7.63 15.22 3.75
C MET A 29 8.28 16.19 4.74
N SER A 30 8.16 17.50 4.53
CA SER A 30 8.66 18.51 5.46
C SER A 30 7.93 18.46 6.80
N ALA A 31 6.61 18.23 6.80
CA ALA A 31 5.84 18.02 8.02
C ALA A 31 6.32 16.77 8.79
N PHE A 32 6.61 15.68 8.07
CA PHE A 32 7.19 14.47 8.68
C PHE A 32 8.62 14.70 9.20
N ASP A 33 9.43 15.49 8.51
CA ASP A 33 10.79 15.85 8.96
C ASP A 33 10.78 16.58 10.32
N CYS A 34 9.71 17.31 10.65
CA CYS A 34 9.56 17.97 11.96
C CYS A 34 9.21 17.00 13.10
N MET A 35 8.65 15.83 12.81
CA MET A 35 8.03 14.95 13.81
C MET A 35 8.75 13.62 13.98
N LEU A 36 9.40 13.13 12.92
CA LEU A 36 9.99 11.80 12.86
C LEU A 36 11.42 11.90 12.31
N PRO A 37 12.44 11.55 13.10
CA PRO A 37 13.81 11.44 12.60
C PRO A 37 13.91 10.42 11.46
N ASP A 38 14.93 10.58 10.63
CA ASP A 38 15.24 9.58 9.60
C ASP A 38 15.54 8.23 10.26
N ASP A 39 15.15 7.14 9.60
CA ASP A 39 15.31 5.76 10.07
C ASP A 39 14.79 5.48 11.50
N ALA A 40 13.73 6.18 11.94
CA ALA A 40 13.19 6.05 13.30
C ALA A 40 11.78 5.48 13.38
N GLY A 41 11.10 5.34 12.25
CA GLY A 41 9.69 4.93 12.15
C GLY A 41 9.48 3.43 11.93
N ILE A 42 8.31 2.96 12.39
CA ILE A 42 7.73 1.66 12.02
C ILE A 42 6.58 1.93 11.06
N TYR A 43 6.66 1.44 9.82
CA TYR A 43 5.58 1.60 8.85
C TYR A 43 4.57 0.45 8.96
N CYS A 44 3.30 0.77 9.19
CA CYS A 44 2.22 -0.22 9.24
C CYS A 44 1.57 -0.37 7.87
N SER A 45 2.01 -1.36 7.09
CA SER A 45 1.43 -1.67 5.79
C SER A 45 0.08 -2.39 5.98
N SER A 46 -0.97 -1.86 5.36
CA SER A 46 -2.33 -2.43 5.36
C SER A 46 -3.03 -2.05 4.07
N ASP A 47 -3.86 -2.93 3.51
CA ASP A 47 -4.64 -2.58 2.32
C ASP A 47 -5.59 -1.43 2.61
N ILE A 48 -5.68 -0.52 1.65
CA ILE A 48 -6.61 0.61 1.65
C ILE A 48 -7.65 0.43 0.53
N THR A 49 -7.22 0.41 -0.73
CA THR A 49 -8.12 0.35 -1.90
C THR A 49 -8.25 -1.04 -2.53
N THR A 50 -7.24 -1.89 -2.38
CA THR A 50 -7.21 -3.26 -2.94
C THR A 50 -6.68 -4.22 -1.90
N GLY A 51 -7.24 -5.42 -1.83
CA GLY A 51 -6.95 -6.42 -0.81
C GLY A 51 -8.03 -7.49 -0.81
N LYS A 52 -7.93 -8.46 0.10
CA LYS A 52 -8.86 -9.60 0.18
C LYS A 52 -10.33 -9.17 0.26
N ARG A 53 -10.63 -8.12 1.05
CA ARG A 53 -11.97 -7.53 1.17
C ARG A 53 -12.49 -7.00 -0.18
N PHE A 54 -11.64 -6.31 -0.94
CA PHE A 54 -12.04 -5.81 -2.26
C PHE A 54 -12.44 -6.96 -3.19
N TYR A 55 -11.63 -8.03 -3.28
CA TYR A 55 -11.94 -9.15 -4.16
C TYR A 55 -13.17 -9.95 -3.69
N TYR A 56 -13.22 -10.34 -2.42
CA TYR A 56 -14.21 -11.31 -1.95
C TYR A 56 -15.47 -10.70 -1.34
N GLU A 57 -15.40 -9.51 -0.73
CA GLU A 57 -16.56 -8.86 -0.11
C GLU A 57 -17.20 -7.81 -1.04
N VAL A 58 -16.43 -7.23 -1.96
CA VAL A 58 -16.94 -6.26 -2.94
C VAL A 58 -17.17 -6.90 -4.30
N LEU A 59 -16.11 -7.29 -5.04
CA LEU A 59 -16.26 -7.76 -6.42
C LEU A 59 -17.14 -9.02 -6.51
N LYS A 60 -16.87 -10.03 -5.67
CA LYS A 60 -17.66 -11.27 -5.64
C LYS A 60 -19.13 -11.02 -5.29
N ARG A 61 -19.40 -10.14 -4.32
CA ARG A 61 -20.77 -9.77 -3.91
C ARG A 61 -21.56 -9.10 -5.03
N HIS A 62 -20.89 -8.34 -5.89
CA HIS A 62 -21.48 -7.71 -7.06
C HIS A 62 -21.35 -8.57 -8.33
N GLU A 63 -20.89 -9.82 -8.22
CA GLU A 63 -20.73 -10.78 -9.32
C GLU A 63 -19.83 -10.30 -10.48
N VAL A 64 -18.93 -9.36 -10.22
CA VAL A 64 -17.98 -8.80 -11.18
C VAL A 64 -16.56 -9.31 -10.90
N ARG A 65 -15.62 -9.09 -11.81
CA ARG A 65 -14.22 -9.56 -11.72
C ARG A 65 -13.18 -8.45 -11.74
N SER A 66 -13.60 -7.21 -11.97
CA SER A 66 -12.72 -6.05 -12.01
C SER A 66 -13.38 -4.79 -11.43
N GLU A 67 -12.55 -3.79 -11.08
CA GLU A 67 -13.04 -2.48 -10.66
C GLU A 67 -13.82 -1.78 -11.77
N ASP A 68 -13.37 -1.92 -13.02
CA ASP A 68 -14.02 -1.31 -14.18
C ASP A 68 -15.42 -1.88 -14.40
N GLU A 69 -15.58 -3.21 -14.32
CA GLU A 69 -16.89 -3.87 -14.35
C GLU A 69 -17.77 -3.43 -13.18
N LEU A 70 -17.21 -3.29 -11.97
CA LEU A 70 -17.95 -2.81 -10.81
C LEU A 70 -18.49 -1.40 -11.05
N ARG A 71 -17.64 -0.51 -11.58
CA ARG A 71 -17.99 0.88 -11.89
C ARG A 71 -19.05 0.97 -12.98
N GLU A 72 -18.93 0.16 -14.03
CA GLU A 72 -19.92 0.06 -15.10
C GLU A 72 -21.27 -0.42 -14.56
N LYS A 73 -21.27 -1.48 -13.74
CA LYS A 73 -22.49 -2.08 -13.18
C LYS A 73 -23.23 -1.17 -12.21
N LEU A 74 -22.51 -0.44 -11.35
CA LEU A 74 -23.11 0.38 -10.29
C LEU A 74 -23.38 1.83 -10.72
N GLY A 75 -22.67 2.33 -11.73
CA GLY A 75 -22.62 3.76 -12.04
C GLY A 75 -21.78 4.54 -11.04
N ALA A 76 -21.46 5.80 -11.38
CA ALA A 76 -20.45 6.60 -10.67
C ALA A 76 -20.77 6.85 -9.18
N GLU A 77 -22.01 7.23 -8.86
CA GLU A 77 -22.40 7.59 -7.49
C GLU A 77 -22.39 6.39 -6.54
N GLU A 78 -22.94 5.26 -6.97
CA GLU A 78 -23.00 4.05 -6.13
C GLU A 78 -21.63 3.38 -6.03
N PHE A 79 -20.85 3.35 -7.12
CA PHE A 79 -19.45 2.93 -7.08
C PHE A 79 -18.64 3.72 -6.06
N LYS A 80 -18.82 5.05 -6.01
CA LYS A 80 -18.14 5.93 -5.05
C LYS A 80 -18.50 5.62 -3.60
N LYS A 81 -19.76 5.28 -3.31
CA LYS A 81 -20.17 4.86 -1.95
C LYS A 81 -19.52 3.55 -1.56
N VAL A 82 -19.61 2.53 -2.41
CA VAL A 82 -18.96 1.22 -2.17
C VAL A 82 -17.45 1.38 -1.94
N GLN A 83 -16.79 2.22 -2.74
CA GLN A 83 -15.37 2.51 -2.59
C GLN A 83 -15.08 3.26 -1.27
N THR A 84 -15.91 4.22 -0.89
CA THR A 84 -15.78 4.97 0.37
C THR A 84 -15.90 4.03 1.56
N ASP A 85 -16.91 3.16 1.58
CA ASP A 85 -17.14 2.20 2.66
C ASP A 85 -15.99 1.20 2.78
N LEU A 86 -15.49 0.68 1.65
CA LEU A 86 -14.32 -0.18 1.60
C LEU A 86 -13.10 0.51 2.21
N ILE A 87 -12.78 1.73 1.74
CA ILE A 87 -11.63 2.50 2.20
C ILE A 87 -11.76 2.79 3.69
N GLN A 88 -12.92 3.23 4.17
CA GLN A 88 -13.13 3.50 5.60
C GLN A 88 -12.92 2.25 6.45
N ALA A 89 -13.50 1.11 6.05
CA ALA A 89 -13.35 -0.16 6.77
C ALA A 89 -11.88 -0.64 6.79
N ASN A 90 -11.15 -0.39 5.70
CA ASN A 90 -9.74 -0.76 5.56
C ASN A 90 -8.81 0.16 6.35
N VAL A 91 -9.04 1.48 6.30
CA VAL A 91 -8.33 2.47 7.12
C VAL A 91 -8.54 2.18 8.60
N ALA A 92 -9.77 1.90 9.03
CA ALA A 92 -10.06 1.55 10.43
C ALA A 92 -9.25 0.31 10.88
N ARG A 93 -9.17 -0.73 10.04
CA ARG A 93 -8.36 -1.92 10.33
C ARG A 93 -6.86 -1.62 10.40
N GLY A 94 -6.35 -0.74 9.53
CA GLY A 94 -4.97 -0.28 9.56
C GLY A 94 -4.65 0.53 10.83
N VAL A 95 -5.58 1.37 11.29
CA VAL A 95 -5.48 2.10 12.56
C VAL A 95 -5.43 1.15 13.73
N GLN A 96 -6.36 0.19 13.81
CA GLN A 96 -6.39 -0.83 14.87
C GLN A 96 -5.11 -1.66 14.90
N PHE A 97 -4.54 -2.00 13.74
CA PHE A 97 -3.27 -2.72 13.66
C PHE A 97 -2.13 -1.91 14.29
N ALA A 98 -2.05 -0.62 13.97
CA ALA A 98 -1.03 0.25 14.53
C ALA A 98 -1.25 0.53 16.03
N GLU A 99 -2.49 0.66 16.49
CA GLU A 99 -2.83 0.78 17.92
C GLU A 99 -2.33 -0.43 18.70
N LYS A 100 -2.57 -1.66 18.21
CA LYS A 100 -2.05 -2.88 18.82
C LYS A 100 -0.52 -2.90 18.91
N LEU A 101 0.19 -2.33 17.94
CA LEU A 101 1.65 -2.19 18.01
C LEU A 101 2.06 -1.18 19.09
N ARG A 102 1.36 -0.05 19.19
CA ARG A 102 1.60 0.95 20.25
C ARG A 102 1.33 0.37 21.64
N GLU A 103 0.27 -0.42 21.81
CA GLU A 103 -0.06 -1.14 23.05
C GLU A 103 1.05 -2.13 23.46
N ARG A 104 1.76 -2.72 22.49
CA ARG A 104 2.95 -3.56 22.72
C ARG A 104 4.23 -2.75 23.01
N GLY A 105 4.10 -1.44 23.24
CA GLY A 105 5.22 -0.55 23.57
C GLY A 105 6.03 -0.08 22.38
N LYS A 106 5.56 -0.28 21.14
CA LYS A 106 6.24 0.25 19.95
C LYS A 106 6.01 1.76 19.85
N ILE A 107 7.09 2.50 19.61
CA ILE A 107 7.08 3.95 19.40
C ILE A 107 7.23 4.27 17.91
N ASN A 108 6.91 5.51 17.52
CA ASN A 108 7.03 6.00 16.13
C ASN A 108 6.31 5.12 15.10
N VAL A 109 5.16 4.57 15.50
CA VAL A 109 4.31 3.74 14.65
C VAL A 109 3.52 4.64 13.70
N VAL A 110 3.73 4.46 12.40
CA VAL A 110 3.10 5.25 11.33
C VAL A 110 2.03 4.41 10.64
N THR A 111 0.83 4.96 10.55
CA THR A 111 -0.30 4.38 9.82
C THR A 111 -0.61 5.26 8.62
N PRO A 112 -0.45 4.77 7.38
CA PRO A 112 -0.66 5.57 6.17
C PRO A 112 -2.13 5.92 5.92
N GLY A 113 -3.04 4.98 6.21
CA GLY A 113 -4.45 5.05 5.83
C GLY A 113 -5.20 6.34 6.19
N PRO A 114 -5.01 6.92 7.40
CA PRO A 114 -5.66 8.18 7.79
C PRO A 114 -5.19 9.42 7.02
N TYR A 115 -4.02 9.38 6.36
CA TYR A 115 -3.53 10.53 5.61
C TYR A 115 -4.34 10.73 4.34
N PHE A 116 -4.94 11.91 4.21
CA PHE A 116 -5.74 12.30 3.06
C PHE A 116 -5.26 13.64 2.51
N ALA A 117 -4.90 13.64 1.23
CA ALA A 117 -4.58 14.85 0.48
C ALA A 117 -5.59 15.01 -0.65
N LYS A 118 -6.38 16.08 -0.59
CA LYS A 118 -7.40 16.37 -1.61
C LYS A 118 -6.72 16.55 -2.96
N GLY A 119 -7.19 15.82 -3.97
CA GLY A 119 -6.64 15.87 -5.33
C GLY A 119 -5.48 14.91 -5.59
N PHE A 120 -5.03 14.17 -4.58
CA PHE A 120 -4.10 13.08 -4.81
C PHE A 120 -4.83 11.91 -5.48
N ASP A 121 -4.22 11.37 -6.54
CA ASP A 121 -4.59 10.07 -7.07
C ASP A 121 -3.71 8.99 -6.42
N GLN A 122 -3.92 7.74 -6.84
CA GLN A 122 -3.18 6.62 -6.28
C GLN A 122 -1.67 6.68 -6.54
N GLN A 123 -1.21 7.24 -7.66
CA GLN A 123 0.22 7.35 -7.96
C GLN A 123 0.89 8.35 -7.02
N HIS A 124 0.23 9.47 -6.72
CA HIS A 124 0.73 10.46 -5.76
C HIS A 124 0.91 9.87 -4.36
N TYR A 125 -0.05 9.06 -3.89
CA TYR A 125 0.07 8.36 -2.61
C TYR A 125 1.22 7.36 -2.63
N LEU A 126 1.36 6.55 -3.69
CA LEU A 126 2.45 5.57 -3.79
C LEU A 126 3.82 6.25 -3.78
N TYR A 127 3.98 7.36 -4.50
CA TYR A 127 5.24 8.10 -4.51
C TYR A 127 5.59 8.71 -3.14
N LEU A 128 4.61 9.34 -2.48
CA LEU A 128 4.80 9.88 -1.12
C LEU A 128 5.24 8.76 -0.16
N TRP A 129 4.56 7.62 -0.18
CA TRP A 129 4.86 6.53 0.73
C TRP A 129 6.17 5.81 0.42
N GLU A 130 6.54 5.68 -0.85
CA GLU A 130 7.86 5.19 -1.23
C GLU A 130 8.96 6.07 -0.62
N TRP A 131 8.87 7.39 -0.81
CA TRP A 131 9.84 8.33 -0.25
C TRP A 131 9.86 8.26 1.28
N PHE A 132 8.68 8.22 1.89
CA PHE A 132 8.54 8.09 3.33
C PHE A 132 9.20 6.82 3.86
N ILE A 133 8.94 5.66 3.25
CA ILE A 133 9.55 4.38 3.63
C ILE A 133 11.08 4.46 3.54
N ILE A 134 11.61 4.97 2.43
CA ILE A 134 13.05 4.96 2.20
C ILE A 134 13.81 5.91 3.14
N LYS A 135 13.17 7.02 3.57
CA LYS A 135 13.81 8.06 4.39
C LYS A 135 13.57 7.88 5.89
N LYS A 136 12.36 7.44 6.28
CA LYS A 136 11.88 7.55 7.68
C LYS A 136 11.82 6.23 8.42
N ILE A 137 11.90 5.09 7.73
CA ILE A 137 11.47 3.81 8.29
C ILE A 137 12.64 2.87 8.49
N TYR A 138 12.76 2.32 9.70
CA TYR A 138 13.73 1.25 10.00
C TYR A 138 13.10 -0.14 9.94
N GLU A 139 11.78 -0.28 9.99
CA GLU A 139 11.09 -1.55 9.75
C GLU A 139 9.67 -1.35 9.18
N VAL A 140 9.25 -2.26 8.31
CA VAL A 140 7.87 -2.33 7.82
C VAL A 140 7.18 -3.53 8.43
N ARG A 141 5.99 -3.32 9.00
CA ARG A 141 5.13 -4.39 9.52
C ARG A 141 3.89 -4.56 8.64
N PHE A 142 3.66 -5.78 8.20
CA PHE A 142 2.57 -6.14 7.31
C PHE A 142 1.41 -6.71 8.10
N ASN A 143 0.22 -6.13 7.89
CA ASN A 143 -1.02 -6.61 8.50
C ASN A 143 -1.46 -7.96 7.89
N HIS A 144 -2.51 -8.56 8.44
CA HIS A 144 -3.10 -9.77 7.90
C HIS A 144 -3.58 -9.58 6.46
N ASP A 145 -3.43 -10.64 5.66
CA ASP A 145 -3.85 -10.72 4.24
C ASP A 145 -3.22 -9.65 3.33
N TRP A 146 -2.06 -9.09 3.71
CA TRP A 146 -1.34 -8.08 2.94
C TRP A 146 -0.98 -8.55 1.52
N GLU A 147 -0.77 -9.85 1.34
CA GLU A 147 -0.39 -10.47 0.06
C GLU A 147 -1.44 -10.32 -1.04
N PHE A 148 -2.67 -9.96 -0.70
CA PHE A 148 -3.75 -9.66 -1.65
C PHE A 148 -3.75 -8.18 -2.10
N SER A 149 -2.95 -7.31 -1.48
CA SER A 149 -2.98 -5.87 -1.75
C SER A 149 -1.92 -5.44 -2.74
N ASN A 150 -2.32 -4.62 -3.73
CA ASN A 150 -1.33 -3.99 -4.63
C ASN A 150 -0.44 -2.98 -3.89
N GLY A 151 -0.98 -2.28 -2.88
CA GLY A 151 -0.21 -1.31 -2.10
C GLY A 151 0.84 -2.01 -1.23
N CYS A 152 0.38 -2.97 -0.41
CA CYS A 152 1.29 -3.69 0.48
C CYS A 152 2.36 -4.48 -0.27
N THR A 153 2.04 -5.12 -1.40
CA THR A 153 3.06 -5.88 -2.15
C THR A 153 4.11 -4.97 -2.79
N LEU A 154 3.73 -3.76 -3.20
CA LEU A 154 4.69 -2.75 -3.67
C LEU A 154 5.56 -2.22 -2.52
N GLU A 155 4.95 -1.88 -1.37
CA GLU A 155 5.66 -1.44 -0.17
C GLU A 155 6.67 -2.49 0.32
N TYR A 156 6.30 -3.78 0.23
CA TYR A 156 7.21 -4.89 0.50
C TYR A 156 8.42 -4.88 -0.42
N ALA A 157 8.21 -4.76 -1.74
CA ALA A 157 9.28 -4.72 -2.72
C ALA A 157 10.23 -3.53 -2.49
N ILE A 158 9.68 -2.34 -2.17
CA ILE A 158 10.45 -1.14 -1.83
C ILE A 158 11.33 -1.40 -0.60
N ALA A 159 10.74 -1.88 0.49
CA ALA A 159 11.46 -2.17 1.72
C ALA A 159 12.56 -3.22 1.52
N ALA A 160 12.25 -4.30 0.80
CA ALA A 160 13.21 -5.36 0.49
C ALA A 160 14.40 -4.84 -0.33
N LYS A 161 14.15 -4.05 -1.39
CA LYS A 161 15.21 -3.49 -2.24
C LYS A 161 16.08 -2.47 -1.50
N LYS A 162 15.54 -1.77 -0.50
CA LYS A 162 16.28 -0.85 0.38
C LYS A 162 17.03 -1.57 1.51
N GLY A 163 16.75 -2.85 1.76
CA GLY A 163 17.30 -3.60 2.89
C GLY A 163 16.63 -3.29 4.24
N ILE A 164 15.42 -2.73 4.23
CA ILE A 164 14.64 -2.47 5.44
C ILE A 164 14.01 -3.79 5.92
N PRO A 165 14.15 -4.15 7.20
CA PRO A 165 13.43 -5.28 7.80
C PRO A 165 11.93 -5.28 7.50
N ARG A 166 11.40 -6.41 7.03
CA ARG A 166 9.95 -6.64 6.86
C ARG A 166 9.49 -7.67 7.87
N LEU A 167 8.43 -7.38 8.60
CA LEU A 167 7.89 -8.27 9.62
C LEU A 167 6.40 -8.49 9.38
N ASP A 168 5.88 -9.63 9.82
CA ASP A 168 4.44 -9.85 9.88
C ASP A 168 3.78 -9.13 11.09
N HIS A 169 2.47 -9.32 11.24
CA HIS A 169 1.66 -8.73 12.31
C HIS A 169 2.00 -9.27 13.72
N GLU A 170 2.67 -10.41 13.82
CA GLU A 170 3.17 -10.98 15.07
C GLU A 170 4.58 -10.46 15.40
N GLY A 171 5.31 -9.96 14.40
CA GLY A 171 6.68 -9.49 14.53
C GLY A 171 7.72 -10.54 14.13
N ASN A 172 7.33 -11.58 13.40
CA ASN A 172 8.28 -12.51 12.80
C ASN A 172 8.85 -11.88 11.52
N LEU A 173 10.13 -12.16 11.24
CA LEU A 173 10.76 -11.73 9.99
C LEU A 173 10.03 -12.37 8.81
N LEU A 174 9.58 -11.54 7.88
CA LEU A 174 8.96 -11.96 6.64
C LEU A 174 10.05 -12.00 5.56
N ASP A 175 10.60 -13.19 5.32
CA ASP A 175 11.66 -13.40 4.32
C ASP A 175 11.16 -13.16 2.89
N LEU A 176 12.07 -12.76 1.99
CA LEU A 176 11.74 -12.48 0.58
C LEU A 176 11.14 -13.70 -0.11
N ASN A 177 11.68 -14.90 0.11
CA ASN A 177 11.15 -16.11 -0.52
C ASN A 177 9.75 -16.46 0.01
N VAL A 178 9.54 -16.32 1.33
CA VAL A 178 8.24 -16.54 1.96
C VAL A 178 7.21 -15.54 1.44
N ALA A 179 7.59 -14.28 1.29
CA ALA A 179 6.73 -13.25 0.73
C ALA A 179 6.37 -13.53 -0.74
N ILE A 180 7.34 -13.93 -1.57
CA ILE A 180 7.11 -14.34 -2.97
C ILE A 180 6.13 -15.50 -3.03
N GLU A 181 6.29 -16.51 -2.16
CA GLU A 181 5.40 -17.67 -2.11
C GLU A 181 3.96 -17.28 -1.70
N ARG A 182 3.80 -16.45 -0.68
CA ARG A 182 2.49 -15.97 -0.22
C ARG A 182 1.77 -15.15 -1.28
N VAL A 183 2.47 -14.19 -1.90
CA VAL A 183 1.90 -13.38 -2.99
C VAL A 183 1.60 -14.24 -4.21
N GLY A 184 2.45 -15.22 -4.53
CA GLY A 184 2.18 -16.21 -5.58
C GLY A 184 0.92 -17.02 -5.31
N THR A 185 0.73 -17.48 -4.07
CA THR A 185 -0.46 -18.23 -3.66
C THR A 185 -1.73 -17.36 -3.79
N ALA A 186 -1.70 -16.15 -3.23
CA ALA A 186 -2.81 -15.20 -3.34
C ALA A 186 -3.15 -14.87 -4.80
N LEU A 187 -2.13 -14.72 -5.65
CA LEU A 187 -2.31 -14.46 -7.08
C LEU A 187 -3.02 -15.62 -7.80
N GLU A 188 -2.61 -16.87 -7.54
CA GLU A 188 -3.24 -18.05 -8.14
C GLU A 188 -4.67 -18.26 -7.64
N GLU A 189 -4.94 -18.02 -6.36
CA GLU A 189 -6.31 -18.03 -5.81
C GLU A 189 -7.21 -17.02 -6.53
N LEU A 190 -6.75 -15.77 -6.67
CA LEU A 190 -7.52 -14.72 -7.33
C LEU A 190 -7.74 -15.02 -8.83
N LYS A 191 -6.74 -15.59 -9.52
CA LYS A 191 -6.88 -16.02 -10.92
C LYS A 191 -7.88 -17.16 -11.07
N ALA A 192 -7.89 -18.13 -10.16
CA ALA A 192 -8.82 -19.26 -10.20
C ALA A 192 -10.29 -18.80 -10.08
N GLU A 193 -10.53 -17.72 -9.35
CA GLU A 193 -11.85 -17.07 -9.24
C GLU A 193 -12.16 -16.10 -10.39
N GLY A 194 -11.20 -15.89 -11.31
CA GLY A 194 -11.33 -15.05 -12.50
C GLY A 194 -11.12 -13.56 -12.27
N PHE A 195 -10.60 -13.14 -11.11
CA PHE A 195 -10.35 -11.72 -10.84
C PHE A 195 -9.20 -11.15 -11.69
N VAL A 196 -9.28 -9.85 -12.00
CA VAL A 196 -8.19 -9.14 -12.67
C VAL A 196 -7.05 -8.84 -11.68
N THR A 197 -5.86 -9.38 -11.95
CA THR A 197 -4.72 -9.38 -11.02
C THR A 197 -3.43 -8.78 -11.60
N ARG A 198 -3.51 -8.01 -12.70
CA ARG A 198 -2.32 -7.51 -13.44
C ARG A 198 -1.30 -6.78 -12.55
N LYS A 199 -1.77 -5.88 -11.68
CA LYS A 199 -0.90 -5.10 -10.76
C LYS A 199 -0.22 -6.00 -9.73
N LEU A 200 -0.94 -6.95 -9.15
CA LEU A 200 -0.39 -7.89 -8.18
C LEU A 200 0.67 -8.80 -8.81
N ALA A 201 0.40 -9.29 -10.03
CA ALA A 201 1.36 -10.06 -10.81
C ALA A 201 2.63 -9.25 -11.10
N HIS A 202 2.49 -7.98 -11.49
CA HIS A 202 3.63 -7.08 -11.69
C HIS A 202 4.47 -6.92 -10.41
N ASN A 203 3.84 -6.70 -9.26
CA ASN A 203 4.55 -6.58 -7.99
C ASN A 203 5.27 -7.87 -7.60
N LEU A 204 4.67 -9.03 -7.85
CA LEU A 204 5.32 -10.33 -7.64
C LEU A 204 6.57 -10.48 -8.52
N ASP A 205 6.51 -10.08 -9.79
CA ASP A 205 7.66 -10.12 -10.68
C ASP A 205 8.75 -9.15 -10.21
N LEU A 206 8.40 -7.94 -9.77
CA LEU A 206 9.34 -7.02 -9.14
C LEU A 206 10.05 -7.67 -7.94
N MET A 207 9.31 -8.31 -7.03
CA MET A 207 9.88 -8.98 -5.86
C MET A 207 10.88 -10.08 -6.26
N LYS A 208 10.62 -10.83 -7.33
CA LYS A 208 11.52 -11.89 -7.84
C LYS A 208 12.84 -11.34 -8.40
N THR A 209 12.91 -10.07 -8.78
CA THR A 209 14.15 -9.44 -9.27
C THR A 209 15.07 -8.96 -8.17
N ILE A 210 14.61 -8.93 -6.92
CA ILE A 210 15.40 -8.41 -5.79
C ILE A 210 16.50 -9.44 -5.43
N PRO A 211 17.78 -9.02 -5.33
CA PRO A 211 18.85 -9.91 -4.90
C PRO A 211 18.59 -10.51 -3.51
N ARG A 212 19.04 -11.75 -3.31
CA ARG A 212 18.92 -12.48 -2.05
C ARG A 212 20.09 -12.18 -1.12
#